data_AF-A0A1V4W9H6-F1
#
_entry.id   AF-A0A1V4W9H6-F1
#
_cell.length_a   1.000
_cell.length_b   1.000
_cell.length_c   1.000
_cell.angle_alpha   90.00
_cell.angle_beta   90.00
_cell.angle_gamma   90.00
#
_symmetry.space_group_name_H-M   'P 1'
#
loop_
_entity.id
_entity.type
_entity.pdbx_description
1 polymer ?
#
loop_
_entity_poly.entity_id
_entity_poly.type
_entity_poly.pdbx_seq_one_letter_code
_entity_poly.pdbx_strand_id
1 'polypeptide(L)' 'MNLEKSRNAEYKKCAALLSLLIGLDADAEEKIYRCFQNMGVDNFFLYLESLELDLSREAYEKLKSLKAIIEIFGEERGQA' A
#
# COMPACT_ATOMS: atom_id res chain seq x y z
N MET A 1 -22.25 -6.07 10.34
CA MET A 1 -21.40 -5.18 9.52
C MET A 1 -20.92 -5.98 8.32
N ASN A 2 -20.99 -5.46 7.09
CA ASN A 2 -20.46 -6.16 5.92
C ASN A 2 -18.92 -6.05 5.96
N LEU A 3 -18.23 -7.16 6.23
CA LEU A 3 -16.78 -7.21 6.42
C LEU A 3 -16.02 -6.70 5.19
N GLU A 4 -16.51 -6.99 3.98
CA GLU A 4 -15.89 -6.52 2.75
C GLU A 4 -16.00 -5.00 2.58
N LYS A 5 -17.17 -4.42 2.91
CA LYS A 5 -17.35 -2.96 2.91
C LYS A 5 -16.41 -2.29 3.92
N SER A 6 -16.25 -2.87 5.10
CA SER A 6 -15.32 -2.37 6.12
C SER A 6 -13.87 -2.41 5.62
N ARG A 7 -13.46 -3.54 5.02
CA ARG A 7 -12.11 -3.72 4.47
C ARG A 7 -11.80 -2.74 3.32
N ASN A 8 -12.74 -2.55 2.40
CA ASN A 8 -12.57 -1.61 1.30
C ASN A 8 -12.44 -0.15 1.77
N ALA A 9 -13.12 0.21 2.86
CA ALA A 9 -12.96 1.54 3.45
C ALA A 9 -11.55 1.71 4.05
N GLU A 10 -11.02 0.70 4.74
CA GLU A 10 -9.65 0.73 5.26
C GLU A 10 -8.60 0.75 4.14
N TYR A 11 -8.78 -0.03 3.08
CA TYR A 11 -7.89 0.03 1.91
C TYR A 11 -7.85 1.41 1.27
N LYS A 12 -9.00 2.09 1.18
CA LYS A 12 -9.05 3.46 0.66
C LYS A 12 -8.28 4.43 1.55
N LYS A 13 -8.41 4.31 2.88
CA LYS A 13 -7.64 5.11 3.84
C LYS A 13 -6.14 4.84 3.72
N CYS A 14 -5.73 3.58 3.60
CA CYS A 14 -4.33 3.22 3.44
C CYS A 14 -3.74 3.77 2.14
N ALA A 15 -4.46 3.67 1.02
CA ALA A 15 -4.02 4.21 -0.26
C ALA A 15 -3.84 5.73 -0.18
N ALA A 16 -4.83 6.45 0.37
CA ALA A 16 -4.75 7.89 0.56
C ALA A 16 -3.58 8.29 1.49
N LEU A 17 -3.35 7.56 2.58
CA LEU A 17 -2.22 7.82 3.48
C LEU A 17 -0.88 7.62 2.77
N LEU A 18 -0.73 6.55 1.99
CA LEU A 18 0.48 6.31 1.20
C LEU A 18 0.72 7.43 0.19
N SER A 19 -0.32 7.82 -0.55
CA SER A 19 -0.26 8.92 -1.50
C SER A 19 0.23 10.22 -0.86
N LEU A 20 -0.30 10.55 0.32
CA LEU A 20 0.15 11.71 1.09
C LEU A 20 1.62 11.60 1.54
N LEU A 21 2.04 10.43 2.01
CA LEU A 21 3.40 10.22 2.52
C LEU A 21 4.46 10.32 1.43
N ILE A 22 4.17 9.84 0.22
CA ILE A 22 5.18 9.75 -0.85
C ILE A 22 4.95 10.72 -2.01
N GLY A 23 3.86 11.49 -1.94
CA GLY A 23 3.51 12.53 -2.91
C GLY A 23 2.95 11.98 -4.22
N LEU A 24 2.02 11.03 -4.16
CA LEU A 24 1.32 10.52 -5.34
C LEU A 24 0.14 11.42 -5.74
N ASP A 25 -0.17 11.42 -7.03
CA ASP A 25 -1.40 12.00 -7.54
C ASP A 25 -2.60 11.05 -7.35
N ALA A 26 -3.79 11.55 -7.70
CA ALA A 26 -5.04 10.81 -7.53
C ALA A 26 -5.14 9.57 -8.46
N ASP A 27 -4.44 9.54 -9.60
CA ASP A 27 -4.45 8.38 -10.50
C ASP A 27 -3.62 7.23 -9.90
N ALA A 28 -2.42 7.55 -9.43
CA ALA A 28 -1.54 6.63 -8.73
C ALA A 28 -2.18 6.09 -7.44
N GLU A 29 -2.88 6.94 -6.68
CA GLU A 29 -3.66 6.52 -5.50
C GLU A 29 -4.71 5.46 -5.86
N GLU A 30 -5.50 5.71 -6.89
CA GLU A 30 -6.58 4.81 -7.34
C GLU A 30 -6.02 3.47 -7.83
N LYS A 31 -4.86 3.48 -8.52
CA LYS A 31 -4.16 2.25 -8.93
C LYS A 31 -3.74 1.41 -7.72
N ILE A 32 -3.13 2.03 -6.72
CA ILE A 32 -2.74 1.34 -5.48
C ILE A 32 -3.97 0.82 -4.73
N TYR A 33 -5.03 1.63 -4.65
CA TYR A 33 -6.29 1.21 -4.03
C TYR A 33 -6.86 -0.05 -4.68
N ARG A 34 -6.89 -0.11 -6.02
CA ARG A 34 -7.32 -1.31 -6.77
C ARG A 34 -6.42 -2.51 -6.50
N CYS A 35 -5.11 -2.31 -6.41
CA CYS A 35 -4.20 -3.39 -6.02
C CYS A 35 -4.53 -3.93 -4.63
N PHE A 36 -4.80 -3.06 -3.65
CA PHE A 36 -5.23 -3.51 -2.32
C PHE A 36 -6.53 -4.30 -2.38
N GLN A 37 -7.50 -3.88 -3.18
CA GLN A 37 -8.74 -4.64 -3.35
C GLN A 37 -8.50 -6.04 -3.95
N ASN A 38 -7.54 -6.17 -4.85
CA ASN A 38 -7.24 -7.41 -5.55
C ASN A 38 -6.40 -8.40 -4.72
N MET A 39 -5.37 -7.91 -4.01
CA MET A 39 -4.40 -8.79 -3.31
C MET A 39 -4.23 -8.50 -1.82
N GLY A 40 -4.73 -7.37 -1.32
CA GLY A 40 -4.47 -6.89 0.03
C GLY A 40 -3.16 -6.10 0.16
N VAL A 41 -2.99 -5.43 1.31
CA VAL A 41 -1.86 -4.51 1.56
C VAL A 41 -0.54 -5.28 1.72
N ASP A 42 -0.56 -6.39 2.47
CA ASP A 42 0.66 -7.17 2.72
C ASP A 42 1.22 -7.75 1.42
N ASN A 43 0.36 -8.35 0.59
CA ASN A 43 0.75 -8.87 -0.72
C ASN A 43 1.19 -7.77 -1.68
N PHE A 44 0.61 -6.57 -1.60
CA PHE A 44 1.07 -5.44 -2.41
C PHE A 44 2.54 -5.11 -2.12
N PHE A 45 2.95 -5.04 -0.85
CA PHE A 45 4.35 -4.78 -0.50
C PHE A 45 5.25 -5.98 -0.81
N LEU A 46 4.75 -7.21 -0.58
CA LEU A 46 5.47 -8.43 -0.93
C LEU A 46 5.85 -8.45 -2.42
N TYR A 47 4.89 -8.17 -3.31
CA TYR A 47 5.05 -8.23 -4.76
C TYR A 47 5.40 -6.90 -5.43
N LEU A 48 5.65 -5.83 -4.67
CA LEU A 48 5.84 -4.46 -5.15
C LEU A 48 6.78 -4.35 -6.37
N GLU A 49 7.90 -5.06 -6.35
CA GLU A 49 8.92 -5.01 -7.41
C GLU A 49 8.48 -5.69 -8.71
N SER A 50 7.46 -6.54 -8.65
CA SER A 50 6.86 -7.21 -9.82
C SER A 50 5.60 -6.50 -10.32
N LEU A 51 5.12 -5.46 -9.63
CA LEU A 51 3.93 -4.72 -10.05
C LEU A 51 4.28 -3.69 -11.12
N GLU A 52 3.51 -3.66 -12.20
CA GLU A 52 3.55 -2.62 -13.23
C GLU A 52 2.42 -1.60 -12.97
N LEU A 53 2.69 -0.60 -12.13
CA LEU A 53 1.72 0.44 -11.73
C LEU A 53 1.85 1.74 -12.55
N ASP A 54 2.82 1.80 -13.47
CA ASP A 54 3.14 3.00 -14.25
C ASP A 54 3.35 4.23 -13.33
N LEU A 55 4.10 4.00 -12.23
CA LEU A 55 4.51 5.07 -11.31
C LEU A 55 5.89 5.58 -11.69
N SER A 56 6.19 6.81 -11.28
CA SER A 56 7.54 7.36 -11.43
C SER A 56 8.56 6.50 -10.67
N ARG A 57 9.82 6.51 -11.14
CA ARG A 57 10.92 5.84 -10.44
C ARG A 57 11.04 6.31 -8.98
N GLU A 58 10.86 7.61 -8.75
CA GLU A 58 10.89 8.19 -7.40
C GLU A 58 9.80 7.59 -6.50
N ALA A 59 8.58 7.45 -7.01
CA ALA A 59 7.48 6.84 -6.26
C ALA A 59 7.79 5.38 -5.89
N TYR A 60 8.34 4.59 -6.82
CA TYR A 60 8.77 3.21 -6.53
C TYR A 60 9.86 3.15 -5.46
N GLU A 61 10.87 4.03 -5.49
CA GLU A 61 11.92 4.04 -4.46
C GLU A 61 11.38 4.44 -3.08
N LYS A 62 10.42 5.36 -3.01
CA LYS A 62 9.73 5.69 -1.75
C LYS A 62 8.89 4.51 -1.24
N LEU A 63 8.19 3.79 -2.11
CA LEU A 63 7.44 2.58 -1.74
C LEU A 63 8.35 1.45 -1.23
N LYS A 64 9.52 1.24 -1.86
CA LYS A 64 10.53 0.29 -1.38
C LYS A 64 11.09 0.69 -0.01
N SER A 65 11.32 1.98 0.19
CA SER A 65 11.78 2.50 1.48
C SER A 65 10.73 2.26 2.58
N LEU A 66 9.44 2.47 2.26
CA LEU A 66 8.33 2.14 3.17
C LEU A 66 8.22 0.64 3.44
N LYS A 67 8.36 -0.20 2.42
CA LYS A 67 8.42 -1.66 2.57
C LYS A 67 9.49 -2.07 3.60
N ALA A 68 10.72 -1.59 3.44
CA ALA A 68 11.81 -1.89 4.35
C ALA A 68 11.52 -1.42 5.79
N ILE A 69 10.92 -0.25 5.97
CA ILE A 69 10.50 0.25 7.29
C ILE A 69 9.45 -0.69 7.90
N ILE A 70 8.44 -1.10 7.13
CA ILE A 70 7.40 -2.03 7.61
C ILE A 70 8.02 -3.38 7.96
N GLU A 71 8.97 -3.90 7.18
CA GLU A 71 9.66 -5.16 7.49
C GLU A 71 10.49 -5.07 8.77
N ILE A 72 11.17 -3.94 9.02
CA ILE A 72 11.99 -3.75 10.22
C ILE A 72 11.14 -3.54 11.49
N PHE A 73 10.05 -2.77 11.38
CA PHE A 73 9.28 -2.31 12.55
C PHE A 73 7.89 -2.98 12.68
N GLY A 74 7.45 -3.75 11.69
CA GLY A 74 6.11 -4.31 11.62
C GLY A 74 5.90 -5.57 12.46
N GLU A 75 6.97 -6.33 12.73
CA GLU A 75 6.91 -7.59 13.49
C GLU A 75 6.62 -7.39 15.00
N GLU A 76 6.75 -6.18 15.53
CA GLU A 76 6.46 -5.90 16.95
C GLU A 76 4.95 -5.96 17.31
N ARG A 77 4.03 -6.16 16.34
CA ARG A 77 2.58 -6.21 16.59
C ARG A 77 1.97 -7.61 16.70
N GLY A 78 2.76 -8.63 17.06
CA GLY A 78 2.31 -10.03 17.13
C GLY A 78 2.84 -10.90 18.28
N GLN A 79 3.53 -10.33 19.27
CA GLN A 79 3.93 -11.05 20.49
C GLN A 79 3.35 -10.35 21.72
N ALA A 80 2.07 -10.60 21.99
CA ALA A 80 1.42 -10.34 23.28
C ALA A 80 0.40 -11.44 23.57
#